data_AF-A0A0W0V2R0-F1
#
_entry.id   AF-A0A0W0V2R0-F1
#
_cell.length_a   1.000
_cell.length_b   1.000
_cell.length_c   1.000
_cell.angle_alpha   90.00
_cell.angle_beta   90.00
_cell.angle_gamma   90.00
#
_symmetry.space_group_name_H-M   'P 1'
#
loop_
_entity.id
_entity.type
_entity.pdbx_description
1 polymer ?
#
loop_
_entity_poly.entity_id
_entity_poly.type
_entity_poly.pdbx_seq_one_letter_code
_entity_poly.pdbx_strand_id
1 'polypeptide(L)'
;MKKSKFSASQILSILKQAQSGVAVPDLCREHGISNATFYNWRAKYGGMDLPMMARLKELEAENSRLKKMYAEERLKSEILKEVLEKK
;
A
#
# COMPACT_ATOMS: atom_id res chain seq x y z
N MET A 1 -1.11 -1.02 -13.17
CA MET A 1 -0.09 0.06 -13.11
C MET A 1 1.28 -0.57 -12.91
N LYS A 2 2.30 -0.18 -13.69
CA LYS A 2 3.68 -0.59 -13.42
C LYS A 2 4.07 -0.11 -12.01
N LYS A 3 4.88 -0.89 -11.28
CA LYS A 3 5.42 -0.46 -9.98
C LYS A 3 6.17 0.86 -10.17
N SER A 4 5.86 1.85 -9.34
CA SER A 4 6.60 3.12 -9.31
C SER A 4 8.07 2.86 -9.01
N LYS A 5 8.98 3.59 -9.67
CA LYS A 5 10.41 3.62 -9.29
C LYS A 5 10.63 4.36 -7.96
N PHE A 6 9.66 5.16 -7.53
CA PHE A 6 9.68 5.91 -6.29
C PHE A 6 9.11 5.09 -5.14
N SER A 7 9.76 5.16 -3.98
CA SER A 7 9.21 4.64 -2.74
C SER A 7 8.02 5.51 -2.28
N ALA A 8 7.14 4.93 -1.46
CA ALA A 8 6.01 5.68 -0.92
C ALA A 8 6.45 6.88 -0.05
N SER A 9 7.60 6.78 0.64
CA SER A 9 8.14 7.90 1.42
C SER A 9 8.65 9.04 0.53
N GLN A 10 9.28 8.72 -0.61
CA GLN A 10 9.68 9.72 -1.60
C GLN A 10 8.44 10.42 -2.18
N ILE A 11 7.42 9.66 -2.55
CA ILE A 11 6.16 10.21 -3.06
C ILE A 11 5.53 11.18 -2.05
N LEU A 12 5.46 10.79 -0.78
CA LEU A 12 4.92 11.65 0.29
C LEU A 12 5.74 12.93 0.49
N SER A 13 7.07 12.84 0.44
CA SER A 13 7.94 14.01 0.53
C SER A 13 7.64 15.01 -0.58
N ILE A 14 7.51 14.53 -1.82
CA ILE A 14 7.18 15.35 -3.00
C ILE A 14 5.78 15.99 -2.85
N LEU A 15 4.78 15.22 -2.41
CA LEU A 15 3.44 15.74 -2.17
C LEU A 15 3.43 16.81 -1.06
N LYS A 16 4.27 16.65 -0.02
CA LYS A 16 4.39 17.64 1.06
C LYS A 16 5.05 18.93 0.58
N GLN A 17 6.04 18.86 -0.30
CA GLN A 17 6.63 20.05 -0.93
C GLN A 17 5.60 20.86 -1.73
N ALA A 18 4.72 20.17 -2.46
CA ALA A 18 3.60 20.84 -3.14
C ALA A 18 2.61 21.48 -2.15
N GLN A 19 2.34 20.81 -1.01
CA GLN A 19 1.50 21.39 0.05
C GLN A 19 2.14 22.61 0.73
N SER A 20 3.47 22.68 0.80
CA SER A 20 4.19 23.86 1.29
C SER A 20 4.32 24.98 0.26
N GLY A 21 3.70 24.84 -0.93
CA GLY A 21 3.60 25.90 -1.93
C GLY A 21 4.57 25.79 -3.11
N VAL A 22 5.37 24.72 -3.22
CA VAL A 22 6.20 24.50 -4.42
C VAL A 22 5.30 24.18 -5.61
N ALA A 23 5.55 24.82 -6.75
CA ALA A 23 4.75 24.61 -7.95
C ALA A 23 4.91 23.17 -8.47
N VAL A 24 3.77 22.51 -8.75
CA VAL A 24 3.74 21.13 -9.26
C VAL A 24 4.57 20.94 -10.55
N PRO A 25 4.57 21.87 -11.53
CA PRO A 25 5.41 21.74 -12.72
C PRO A 25 6.91 21.64 -12.41
N ASP A 26 7.39 22.35 -11.39
CA ASP A 26 8.80 22.35 -11.00
C ASP A 26 9.18 21.01 -10.35
N LEU A 27 8.33 20.50 -9.45
CA LEU A 27 8.51 19.17 -8.86
C LEU A 27 8.49 18.06 -9.91
N CYS A 28 7.60 18.18 -10.89
CA CYS A 28 7.53 17.24 -12.01
C CYS A 28 8.83 17.24 -12.82
N ARG A 29 9.40 18.42 -13.10
CA ARG A 29 10.67 18.56 -13.81
C ARG A 29 11.85 18.05 -13.00
N GLU A 30 11.93 18.40 -11.72
CA GLU A 30 13.00 18.00 -10.81
C GLU A 30 13.06 16.48 -10.65
N HIS A 31 11.92 15.83 -10.47
CA HIS A 31 11.85 14.38 -10.25
C HIS A 31 11.65 13.58 -11.54
N GLY A 32 11.60 14.23 -12.71
CA GLY A 32 11.42 13.56 -14.00
C GLY A 32 10.11 12.77 -14.10
N ILE A 33 9.03 13.31 -13.54
CA ILE A 33 7.68 12.72 -13.57
C ILE A 33 6.72 13.61 -14.35
N SER A 34 5.65 13.02 -14.89
CA SER A 34 4.59 13.80 -15.53
C SER A 34 3.63 14.40 -14.50
N ASN A 35 2.94 15.49 -14.85
CA ASN A 35 1.84 16.03 -14.04
C ASN A 35 0.77 14.97 -13.73
N ALA A 36 0.44 14.12 -14.71
CA ALA A 36 -0.50 13.02 -14.50
C ALA A 36 -0.02 12.05 -13.41
N THR A 37 1.28 11.72 -13.38
CA THR A 37 1.87 10.89 -12.32
C THR A 37 1.73 11.55 -10.96
N PHE A 38 2.02 12.85 -10.85
CA PHE A 38 1.89 13.59 -9.61
C PHE A 38 0.44 13.58 -9.08
N TYR A 39 -0.55 13.86 -9.93
CA TYR A 39 -1.96 13.86 -9.50
C TYR A 39 -2.48 12.46 -9.16
N ASN A 40 -2.02 11.41 -9.85
CA ASN A 40 -2.30 10.03 -9.46
C ASN A 40 -1.73 9.69 -8.08
N TRP A 41 -0.53 10.18 -7.75
CA TRP A 41 0.01 10.05 -6.41
C TRP A 41 -0.79 10.85 -5.39
N ARG A 42 -1.19 12.08 -5.72
CA ARG A 42 -2.01 12.91 -4.83
C ARG A 42 -3.38 12.28 -4.55
N ALA A 43 -4.00 11.63 -5.54
CA ALA A 43 -5.26 10.92 -5.34
C ALA A 43 -5.09 9.69 -4.43
N LYS A 44 -3.96 8.99 -4.52
CA LYS A 44 -3.69 7.76 -3.76
C LYS A 44 -3.15 8.00 -2.34
N TYR A 45 -2.29 9.01 -2.19
CA TYR A 45 -1.51 9.26 -0.97
C TYR A 45 -1.77 10.65 -0.37
N GLY A 46 -2.54 11.51 -1.04
CA GLY A 46 -2.90 12.82 -0.51
C GLY A 46 -3.72 12.70 0.77
N GLY A 47 -3.33 13.48 1.78
CA GLY A 47 -3.94 13.42 3.12
C GLY A 47 -3.42 12.30 4.01
N MET A 48 -2.50 11.46 3.52
CA MET A 48 -1.78 10.49 4.33
C MET A 48 -0.48 11.11 4.85
N ASP A 49 -0.10 10.82 6.09
CA ASP A 49 1.22 11.17 6.63
C ASP A 49 2.15 9.94 6.71
N LEU A 50 3.43 10.15 7.04
CA LEU A 50 4.42 9.07 7.14
C LEU A 50 4.04 8.02 8.22
N PRO A 51 3.58 8.41 9.43
CA PRO A 51 3.06 7.47 10.42
C PRO A 51 1.89 6.61 9.92
N MET A 52 0.90 7.19 9.24
CA MET A 52 -0.23 6.47 8.64
C MET A 52 0.25 5.45 7.60
N MET A 53 1.25 5.80 6.79
CA MET A 53 1.86 4.86 5.84
C MET A 53 2.56 3.67 6.52
N ALA A 54 3.29 3.93 7.62
CA ALA A 54 3.94 2.86 8.39
C ALA A 54 2.87 1.93 8.98
N ARG A 55 1.82 2.51 9.56
CA ARG A 55 0.70 1.75 10.12
C ARG A 55 -0.04 0.95 9.06
N LEU A 56 -0.24 1.51 7.87
CA LEU A 56 -0.87 0.81 6.74
C LEU A 56 -0.07 -0.44 6.36
N LYS A 57 1.26 -0.34 6.25
CA LYS A 57 2.12 -1.50 5.93
C LYS A 57 2.07 -2.58 7.00
N GLU A 58 2.08 -2.20 8.27
CA GLU A 58 1.91 -3.15 9.38
C GLU A 58 0.57 -3.89 9.29
N LEU A 59 -0.52 -3.15 9.04
CA LEU A 59 -1.85 -3.72 8.89
C LEU A 59 -1.95 -4.64 7.67
N GLU A 60 -1.33 -4.28 6.55
CA GLU A 60 -1.26 -5.13 5.36
C GLU A 60 -0.49 -6.44 5.64
N ALA A 61 0.64 -6.36 6.34
CA ALA A 61 1.43 -7.52 6.72
C ALA A 61 0.68 -8.44 7.68
N GLU A 62 0.05 -7.88 8.71
CA GLU A 62 -0.75 -8.63 9.67
C GLU A 62 -1.98 -9.26 8.99
N ASN A 63 -2.67 -8.53 8.12
CA ASN A 63 -3.80 -9.08 7.36
C ASN A 63 -3.38 -10.27 6.47
N SER A 64 -2.21 -10.18 5.84
CA SER A 64 -1.65 -11.29 5.05
C SER A 64 -1.36 -12.51 5.92
N ARG A 65 -0.76 -12.30 7.10
CA ARG A 65 -0.49 -13.37 8.07
C ARG A 65 -1.77 -14.02 8.56
N LEU A 66 -2.77 -13.22 8.95
CA LEU A 66 -4.07 -13.70 9.43
C LEU A 66 -4.80 -14.51 8.36
N LYS A 67 -4.79 -14.06 7.10
CA LYS A 67 -5.38 -14.81 5.98
C LYS A 67 -4.72 -16.17 5.78
N LYS A 68 -3.38 -16.23 5.89
CA LYS A 68 -2.64 -17.49 5.79
C LYS A 68 -3.02 -18.44 6.92
N MET A 69 -3.01 -17.97 8.16
CA MET A 69 -3.40 -18.78 9.32
C MET A 69 -4.84 -19.29 9.20
N TYR A 70 -5.77 -18.43 8.76
CA TYR A 70 -7.16 -18.83 8.56
C TYR A 70 -7.30 -19.92 7.49
N ALA A 71 -6.60 -19.79 6.36
CA ALA A 71 -6.63 -20.80 5.30
C ALA A 71 -6.07 -22.15 5.78
N GLU A 72 -4.95 -22.12 6.51
CA GLU A 72 -4.34 -23.33 7.09
C GLU A 72 -5.27 -24.01 8.09
N GLU A 73 -5.90 -23.24 8.99
CA GLU A 73 -6.80 -23.79 10.00
C GLU A 73 -8.11 -24.29 9.40
N ARG A 74 -8.63 -23.59 8.40
CA ARG A 74 -9.81 -24.01 7.64
C ARG A 74 -9.58 -25.35 6.93
N LEU A 75 -8.42 -25.51 6.28
CA LEU A 75 -8.04 -26.74 5.62
C LEU A 75 -7.96 -27.93 6.61
N LYS A 76 -7.33 -27.73 7.78
CA LYS A 76 -7.30 -28.78 8.83
C LYS A 76 -8.71 -29.17 9.28
N SER A 77 -9.59 -28.17 9.48
CA SER A 77 -10.97 -28.42 9.89
C SER A 77 -11.75 -29.22 8.85
N GLU A 78 -11.55 -28.94 7.56
CA GLU A 78 -12.18 -29.68 6.46
C GLU A 78 -11.69 -31.14 6.41
N ILE A 79 -10.38 -31.37 6.54
CA ILE A 79 -9.81 -32.73 6.60
C ILE A 79 -10.36 -33.52 7.78
N LEU A 80 -10.46 -32.90 8.97
CA LEU A 80 -11.02 -33.53 10.16
C LEU A 80 -12.48 -33.94 9.96
N LYS A 81 -13.29 -33.08 9.32
CA LYS A 81 -14.68 -33.40 9.00
C LYS A 81 -14.79 -34.55 8.01
N GLU A 82 -13.99 -34.54 6.95
CA GLU A 82 -14.01 -35.61 5.94
C GLU A 82 -13.63 -36.97 6.55
N VAL A 83 -12.66 -37.01 7.47
CA VAL A 83 -12.28 -38.23 8.19
C VAL A 83 -13.41 -38.72 9.11
N LEU A 84 -14.13 -37.81 9.77
CA LEU A 84 -15.26 -38.15 10.64
C LEU A 84 -16.48 -38.64 9.83
N GLU A 85 -16.73 -38.07 8.66
CA GLU A 85 -17.86 -38.43 7.78
C GLU A 85 -17.62 -39.74 7.01
N LYS A 86 -16.36 -40.15 6.82
CA LYS A 86 -15.99 -41.43 6.18
C LYS A 86 -15.96 -42.62 7.13
N LYS A 87 -16.32 -42.44 8.40
CA LYS A 87 -16.31 -43.46 9.45
C LYS A 87 -17.73 -43.84 9.85
#